data_AF-A0A938K3Y8-F1
#
_entry.id   AF-A0A938K3Y8-F1
#
_cell.length_a   1.000
_cell.length_b   1.000
_cell.length_c   1.000
_cell.angle_alpha   90.00
_cell.angle_beta   90.00
_cell.angle_gamma   90.00
#
_symmetry.space_group_name_H-M   'P 1'
#
loop_
_entity.id
_entity.type
_entity.pdbx_description
1 polymer ?
#
loop_
_entity_poly.entity_id
_entity_poly.type
_entity_poly.pdbx_seq_one_letter_code
_entity_poly.pdbx_strand_id
1 'polypeptide(L)'
;MKLIYALGAAAALLLARNLYYIFMVVPDEASQGMIYRIMYFHVPSWWSAFSAVFLAALASAGYLASRNLRWDSLAVATTEVALAFFSI
;
A
#
# COMPACT_ATOMS: atom_id res chain seq x y z
N MET A 1 -19.58 -1.91 8.27
CA MET A 1 -19.96 -1.38 6.94
C MET A 1 -19.65 0.10 6.73
N LYS A 2 -20.27 1.06 7.45
CA LYS A 2 -20.11 2.50 7.17
C LYS A 2 -18.66 2.99 7.13
N LEU A 3 -17.82 2.49 8.05
CA LEU A 3 -16.41 2.86 8.12
C LEU A 3 -15.61 2.41 6.88
N ILE A 4 -15.85 1.19 6.38
CA ILE A 4 -15.14 0.67 5.20
C ILE A 4 -15.44 1.53 3.97
N TYR A 5 -16.71 1.91 3.77
CA TYR A 5 -17.08 2.79 2.67
C TYR A 5 -16.48 4.19 2.82
N ALA A 6 -16.43 4.73 4.04
CA ALA A 6 -15.80 6.02 4.30
C ALA A 6 -14.29 6.00 4.00
N LEU A 7 -13.58 4.96 4.46
CA LEU A 7 -12.15 4.77 4.17
C LEU A 7 -11.90 4.55 2.67
N GLY A 8 -12.75 3.77 2.00
CA GLY A 8 -12.68 3.55 0.55
C GLY A 8 -12.88 4.84 -0.26
N ALA A 9 -13.88 5.65 0.10
CA ALA A 9 -14.12 6.94 -0.53
C ALA A 9 -12.95 7.91 -0.31
N ALA A 10 -12.41 7.98 0.91
CA ALA A 10 -11.24 8.80 1.21
C ALA A 10 -10.01 8.35 0.40
N ALA A 11 -9.76 7.04 0.30
CA ALA A 11 -8.67 6.50 -0.50
C ALA A 11 -8.82 6.84 -1.99
N ALA A 12 -10.03 6.74 -2.54
CA ALA A 12 -10.31 7.10 -3.93
C ALA A 12 -10.06 8.60 -4.20
N LEU A 13 -10.46 9.48 -3.27
CA LEU A 13 -10.22 10.93 -3.38
C LEU A 13 -8.72 11.26 -3.33
N LEU A 14 -7.98 10.63 -2.42
CA LEU A 14 -6.53 10.80 -2.31
C LEU A 14 -5.81 10.29 -3.57
N LEU A 15 -6.26 9.15 -4.12
CA LEU A 15 -5.73 8.62 -5.37
C LEU A 15 -5.96 9.59 -6.52
N ALA A 16 -7.19 10.07 -6.71
CA ALA A 16 -7.53 11.04 -7.75
C ALA A 16 -6.70 12.34 -7.64
N ARG A 17 -6.55 12.86 -6.41
CA ARG A 17 -5.66 13.98 -6.13
C ARG A 17 -4.22 13.67 -6.56
N ASN A 18 -3.65 12.54 -6.15
CA ASN A 18 -2.27 12.21 -6.46
C ASN A 18 -2.04 12.06 -7.96
N LEU A 19 -2.96 11.44 -8.70
CA LEU A 19 -2.87 11.37 -10.16
C LEU A 19 -2.85 12.77 -10.78
N TYR A 20 -3.73 13.67 -10.34
CA TYR A 20 -3.72 15.06 -10.82
C TYR A 20 -2.38 15.73 -10.59
N TYR A 21 -1.79 15.60 -9.40
CA TYR A 21 -0.48 16.21 -9.11
C TYR A 21 0.64 15.60 -9.95
N ILE A 22 0.70 14.27 -10.04
CA ILE A 22 1.73 13.55 -10.78
C ILE A 22 1.69 13.92 -12.26
N PHE A 23 0.49 14.10 -12.85
CA PHE A 23 0.37 14.37 -14.29
C PHE A 23 0.34 15.86 -14.66
N MET A 24 -0.32 16.70 -13.87
CA MET A 24 -0.62 18.09 -14.25
C MET A 24 0.20 19.15 -13.53
N VAL A 25 0.75 18.84 -12.34
CA VAL A 25 1.36 19.87 -11.47
C VAL A 25 2.87 19.73 -11.39
N VAL A 26 3.37 18.51 -11.19
CA VAL A 26 4.80 18.27 -10.97
C VAL A 26 5.56 18.38 -12.31
N PRO A 27 6.64 19.19 -12.38
CA PRO A 27 7.48 19.25 -13.56
C PRO A 27 8.27 17.95 -13.75
N ASP A 28 8.67 17.67 -14.97
CA ASP A 28 9.50 16.51 -15.28
C ASP A 28 10.89 16.61 -14.63
N GLU A 29 11.46 15.45 -14.30
CA GLU A 29 12.83 15.36 -13.80
C GLU A 29 13.81 15.74 -14.92
N ALA A 30 14.87 16.47 -14.57
CA ALA A 30 15.75 17.12 -15.52
C ALA A 30 16.54 16.15 -16.42
N SER A 31 16.88 14.96 -15.92
CA SER A 31 17.69 13.97 -16.62
C SER A 31 16.88 12.87 -17.30
N GLN A 32 15.76 12.46 -16.70
CA GLN A 32 14.96 11.30 -17.12
C GLN A 32 13.60 11.69 -17.73
N GLY A 33 13.21 12.96 -17.62
CA GLY A 33 11.96 13.47 -18.18
C GLY A 33 10.73 12.79 -17.60
N MET A 34 9.74 12.55 -18.46
CA MET A 34 8.44 11.99 -18.07
C MET A 34 8.51 10.54 -17.55
N ILE A 35 9.52 9.76 -17.93
CA ILE A 35 9.67 8.36 -17.50
C ILE A 35 9.86 8.27 -15.98
N TYR A 36 10.53 9.27 -15.37
CA TYR A 36 10.76 9.31 -13.92
C TYR A 36 9.47 9.27 -13.10
N ARG A 37 8.34 9.68 -13.68
CA ARG A 37 7.05 9.68 -12.98
C ARG A 37 6.60 8.27 -12.52
N ILE A 38 7.16 7.20 -13.09
CA ILE A 38 6.96 5.82 -12.59
C ILE A 38 7.37 5.66 -11.13
N MET A 39 8.37 6.42 -10.66
CA MET A 39 8.86 6.37 -9.29
C MET A 39 7.81 6.83 -8.27
N TYR A 40 6.85 7.68 -8.68
CA TYR A 40 5.72 8.06 -7.83
C TYR A 40 4.70 6.93 -7.62
N PHE A 41 4.76 5.87 -8.41
CA PHE A 41 3.95 4.65 -8.21
C PHE A 41 4.79 3.55 -7.56
N HIS A 42 5.99 3.31 -8.07
CA HIS A 42 6.85 2.22 -7.64
C HIS A 42 7.33 2.38 -6.19
N VAL A 43 7.85 3.56 -5.80
CA VAL A 43 8.40 3.77 -4.45
C VAL A 43 7.32 3.65 -3.37
N PRO A 44 6.13 4.28 -3.50
CA PRO A 44 5.07 4.09 -2.52
C PRO A 44 4.51 2.66 -2.49
N SER A 45 4.44 1.98 -3.65
CA SER A 45 4.01 0.57 -3.72
C SER A 45 4.95 -0.33 -2.94
N TRP A 46 6.26 -0.15 -3.14
CA TRP A 46 7.31 -0.85 -2.40
C TRP A 46 7.17 -0.63 -0.90
N TRP A 47 7.06 0.63 -0.44
CA TRP A 47 6.87 0.92 1.00
C TRP A 47 5.60 0.28 1.59
N SER A 48 4.51 0.27 0.82
CA SER A 48 3.24 -0.33 1.23
C SER A 48 3.35 -1.85 1.36
N ALA A 49 3.97 -2.51 0.38
CA ALA A 49 4.21 -3.95 0.40
C ALA A 49 5.11 -4.36 1.58
N PHE A 50 6.24 -3.67 1.78
CA PHE A 50 7.17 -4.00 2.87
C PHE A 50 6.55 -3.79 4.26
N SER A 51 5.75 -2.73 4.43
CA SER A 51 5.01 -2.51 5.66
C SER A 51 4.00 -3.63 5.93
N ALA A 52 3.28 -4.07 4.90
CA ALA A 52 2.32 -5.16 5.00
C ALA A 52 2.99 -6.52 5.29
N VAL A 53 4.13 -6.82 4.65
CA VAL A 53 4.93 -8.02 4.96
C VAL A 53 5.47 -7.99 6.38
N PHE A 54 5.97 -6.85 6.84
CA PHE A 54 6.46 -6.69 8.21
C PHE A 54 5.33 -6.95 9.22
N LEU A 55 4.15 -6.39 8.98
CA LEU A 55 2.97 -6.66 9.81
C LEU A 55 2.54 -8.13 9.75
N ALA A 56 2.61 -8.77 8.58
CA ALA A 56 2.34 -10.20 8.44
C ALA A 56 3.30 -11.03 9.30
N ALA A 57 4.60 -10.71 9.29
CA ALA A 57 5.60 -11.39 10.11
C ALA A 57 5.33 -11.22 11.61
N LEU A 58 5.00 -10.01 12.06
CA LEU A 58 4.61 -9.75 13.46
C LEU A 58 3.34 -10.52 13.85
N ALA A 59 2.35 -10.55 12.96
CA ALA A 59 1.10 -11.26 13.19
C ALA A 59 1.31 -12.79 13.25
N SER A 60 2.12 -13.36 12.35
CA SER A 60 2.49 -14.77 12.38
C SER A 60 3.27 -15.15 13.66
N ALA A 61 4.20 -14.29 14.11
CA ALA A 61 4.90 -14.49 15.38
C ALA A 61 3.92 -14.43 16.57
N GLY A 62 2.99 -13.48 16.56
CA GLY A 62 1.93 -13.35 17.57
C GLY A 62 1.00 -14.58 17.60
N TYR A 63 0.68 -15.15 16.45
CA TYR A 63 -0.09 -16.39 16.36
C TYR A 63 0.69 -17.56 16.98
N LEU A 64 1.97 -17.72 16.67
CA LEU A 64 2.77 -18.82 17.20
C LEU A 64 2.90 -18.76 18.73
N ALA A 65 3.04 -17.55 19.29
CA ALA A 65 3.15 -17.33 20.73
C ALA A 65 1.82 -17.51 21.47
N SER A 66 0.71 -17.03 20.92
CA SER A 66 -0.59 -17.00 21.63
C SER A 66 -1.58 -18.09 21.22
N ARG A 67 -1.36 -18.75 20.07
CA ARG A 67 -2.30 -19.68 19.42
C ARG A 67 -3.69 -19.10 19.16
N ASN A 68 -3.82 -17.77 19.12
CA ASN A 68 -5.09 -17.09 18.91
C ASN A 68 -5.30 -16.80 17.41
N LEU A 69 -6.38 -17.35 16.85
CA LEU A 69 -6.75 -17.23 15.43
C LEU A 69 -6.93 -15.79 14.93
N ARG A 70 -7.12 -14.80 15.83
CA ARG A 70 -7.15 -13.38 15.42
C ARG A 70 -5.83 -12.93 14.80
N TRP A 71 -4.70 -13.43 15.32
CA TRP A 71 -3.38 -13.13 14.76
C TRP A 71 -3.17 -13.81 13.40
N ASP A 72 -3.69 -15.02 13.25
CA ASP A 72 -3.68 -15.74 11.97
C ASP A 72 -4.50 -15.01 10.91
N SER A 73 -5.73 -14.58 11.27
CA SER A 73 -6.58 -13.77 10.38
C SER A 73 -5.92 -12.46 9.97
N LEU A 74 -5.22 -11.79 10.90
CA LEU A 74 -4.47 -10.57 10.60
C LEU A 74 -3.31 -10.86 9.63
N ALA A 75 -2.56 -11.94 9.85
CA ALA A 75 -1.44 -12.32 8.99
C ALA A 75 -1.88 -12.59 7.54
N VAL A 76 -3.01 -13.30 7.36
CA VAL A 76 -3.61 -13.54 6.03
C VAL A 76 -4.01 -12.23 5.38
N ALA A 77 -4.78 -11.39 6.07
CA ALA A 77 -5.25 -10.12 5.53
C ALA A 77 -4.09 -9.21 5.11
N THR A 78 -3.03 -9.10 5.91
CA THR A 78 -1.86 -8.28 5.56
C THR A 78 -1.05 -8.89 4.41
N THR A 79 -1.03 -10.21 4.28
CA THR A 79 -0.33 -10.89 3.17
C THR A 79 -1.02 -10.65 1.83
N GLU A 80 -2.35 -10.68 1.78
CA GLU A 80 -3.10 -10.36 0.56
C GLU A 80 -2.85 -8.92 0.10
N VAL A 81 -2.81 -7.98 1.05
CA VAL A 81 -2.47 -6.58 0.77
C VAL A 81 -1.04 -6.47 0.24
N ALA A 82 -0.07 -7.13 0.87
CA ALA A 82 1.32 -7.11 0.41
C ALA A 82 1.46 -7.63 -1.04
N LEU A 83 0.77 -8.73 -1.36
CA LEU A 83 0.80 -9.33 -2.70
C LEU A 83 0.27 -8.36 -3.77
N ALA A 84 -0.79 -7.61 -3.48
CA ALA A 84 -1.33 -6.62 -4.40
C ALA A 84 -0.29 -5.52 -4.73
N PHE A 85 0.46 -5.04 -3.73
CA PHE A 85 1.46 -3.98 -3.92
C PHE A 85 2.82 -4.46 -4.46
N PHE A 86 3.12 -5.77 -4.43
CA PHE A 86 4.31 -6.32 -5.10
C PHE A 86 4.19 -6.43 -6.63
N SER A 87 3.02 -6.16 -7.21
CA SER A 87 2.78 -6.32 -8.65
C SER A 87 3.38 -5.21 -9.54
N ILE A 88 3.99 -4.17 -8.95
CA ILE A 88 4.54 -2.97 -9.62
C ILE A 88 6.07 -2.95 -9.52
#